data_AF-E1Y908-F1
#
_entry.id   AF-E1Y908-F1
#
_cell.length_a   1.000
_cell.length_b   1.000
_cell.length_c   1.000
_cell.angle_alpha   90.00
_cell.angle_beta   90.00
_cell.angle_gamma   90.00
#
_symmetry.space_group_name_H-M   'P 1'
#
loop_
_entity.id
_entity.type
_entity.pdbx_description
1 polymer ?
#
loop_
_entity_poly.entity_id
_entity_poly.type
_entity_poly.pdbx_seq_one_letter_code
_entity_poly.pdbx_strand_id
1 'polypeptide(L)'
;MGKYKVKVHIELIECDDDVTEHGPVKEKNGGFTMTISEKNAMSIDKCEQSVLVAAHPTIRDAISKHLSDISKKKRLKNVNQEKS
;
A
#
# COMPACT_ATOMS: atom_id res chain seq x y z
N MET A 1 -17.08 17.33 -9.64
CA MET A 1 -16.51 16.37 -8.68
C MET A 1 -15.37 15.62 -9.35
N GLY A 2 -14.22 15.49 -8.69
CA GLY A 2 -13.10 14.71 -9.22
C GLY A 2 -13.44 13.22 -9.20
N LYS A 3 -13.17 12.52 -10.30
CA LYS A 3 -13.21 11.05 -10.35
C LYS A 3 -11.83 10.53 -9.95
N TYR A 4 -11.79 9.52 -9.09
CA TYR A 4 -10.55 8.87 -8.67
C TYR A 4 -10.59 7.40 -9.05
N LYS A 5 -9.46 6.85 -9.50
CA LYS A 5 -9.32 5.44 -9.87
C LYS A 5 -8.39 4.78 -8.86
N VAL A 6 -8.89 3.75 -8.18
CA VAL A 6 -8.07 2.86 -7.35
C VAL A 6 -7.65 1.69 -8.23
N LYS A 7 -6.35 1.36 -8.22
CA LYS A 7 -5.80 0.19 -8.91
C LYS A 7 -5.07 -0.66 -7.88
N VAL A 8 -5.30 -1.97 -7.92
CA VAL A 8 -4.61 -2.95 -7.08
C VAL A 8 -3.87 -3.90 -8.02
N HIS A 9 -2.61 -4.16 -7.73
CA HIS A 9 -1.78 -5.11 -8.46
C HIS A 9 -1.09 -6.01 -7.43
N ILE A 10 -1.13 -7.32 -7.65
CA ILE A 10 -0.57 -8.33 -6.76
C ILE A 10 0.28 -9.23 -7.63
N GLU A 11 1.52 -9.44 -7.22
CA GLU A 11 2.51 -10.25 -7.92
C GLU A 11 3.14 -11.21 -6.91
N LEU A 12 3.21 -12.49 -7.27
CA LEU A 12 3.88 -13.53 -6.49
C LEU A 12 5.01 -14.07 -7.36
N ILE A 13 6.23 -13.96 -6.87
CA ILE A 13 7.44 -14.43 -7.53
C ILE A 13 8.19 -15.38 -6.60
N GLU A 14 8.89 -16.34 -7.19
CA GLU A 14 9.86 -17.16 -6.48
C GLU A 14 11.11 -16.31 -6.18
N CYS A 15 11.65 -16.40 -4.98
CA CYS A 15 12.90 -15.77 -4.59
C CYS A 15 13.67 -16.64 -3.58
N ASP A 16 14.97 -16.41 -3.49
CA ASP A 16 15.87 -17.12 -2.58
C ASP A 16 16.05 -16.39 -1.23
N ASP A 17 15.20 -15.40 -0.93
CA ASP A 17 15.29 -14.60 0.28
C ASP A 17 14.77 -15.37 1.51
N ASP A 18 15.28 -15.01 2.69
CA ASP A 18 14.76 -15.55 3.95
C ASP A 18 13.31 -15.09 4.21
N VAL A 19 12.55 -15.96 4.88
CA VAL A 19 11.17 -15.66 5.28
C VAL A 19 11.15 -14.43 6.18
N THR A 20 10.26 -13.48 5.87
CA THR A 20 10.18 -12.24 6.64
C THR A 20 9.54 -12.48 8.01
N GLU A 21 10.32 -12.36 9.10
CA GLU A 21 9.85 -12.69 10.46
C GLU A 21 9.00 -11.59 11.12
N HIS A 22 9.20 -10.32 10.77
CA HIS A 22 8.61 -9.17 11.48
C HIS A 22 7.49 -8.47 10.71
N GLY A 23 6.96 -9.12 9.67
CA GLY A 23 5.94 -8.55 8.80
C GLY A 23 6.52 -7.75 7.63
N PRO A 24 5.65 -7.17 6.79
CA PRO A 24 6.04 -6.66 5.47
C PRO A 24 7.02 -5.49 5.54
N VAL A 25 8.00 -5.50 4.64
CA VAL A 25 9.04 -4.48 4.52
C VAL A 25 8.55 -3.41 3.55
N LYS A 26 8.74 -2.13 3.90
CA LYS A 26 8.40 -1.01 3.02
C LYS A 26 9.53 -0.78 2.01
N GLU A 27 9.19 -0.86 0.74
CA GLU A 27 10.09 -0.60 -0.37
C GLU A 27 10.27 0.89 -0.65
N LYS A 28 11.37 1.26 -1.31
CA LYS A 28 11.66 2.65 -1.71
C LYS A 28 10.61 3.23 -2.64
N ASN A 29 9.92 2.40 -3.42
CA ASN A 29 8.82 2.80 -4.31
C ASN A 29 7.48 3.02 -3.57
N GLY A 30 7.44 2.80 -2.25
CA GLY A 30 6.24 2.91 -1.42
C GLY A 30 5.35 1.66 -1.44
N GLY A 31 5.72 0.62 -2.19
CA GLY A 31 5.14 -0.71 -2.06
C GLY A 31 5.59 -1.39 -0.77
N PHE A 32 4.93 -2.49 -0.45
CA PHE A 32 5.34 -3.36 0.64
C PHE A 32 5.53 -4.77 0.11
N THR A 33 6.61 -5.41 0.54
CA THR A 33 7.02 -6.75 0.14
C THR A 33 7.03 -7.65 1.37
N MET A 34 6.79 -8.93 1.16
CA MET A 34 6.86 -9.94 2.21
C MET A 34 7.27 -11.26 1.58
N THR A 35 8.34 -11.85 2.11
CA THR A 35 8.79 -13.19 1.74
C THR A 35 8.07 -14.21 2.60
N ILE A 36 7.43 -15.19 1.96
CA ILE A 36 6.68 -16.24 2.62
C ILE A 36 7.32 -17.60 2.35
N SER A 37 7.14 -18.55 3.26
CA SER A 37 7.61 -19.92 3.02
C SER A 37 6.82 -20.58 1.88
N GLU A 38 7.45 -21.54 1.21
CA GLU A 38 6.82 -22.36 0.17
C GLU A 38 5.49 -22.98 0.64
N LYS A 39 5.47 -23.49 1.88
CA LYS A 39 4.25 -24.03 2.51
C LYS A 39 3.10 -23.04 2.55
N ASN A 40 3.39 -21.75 2.72
CA ASN A 40 2.37 -20.71 2.72
C ASN A 40 2.00 -20.31 1.28
N ALA A 41 2.97 -20.28 0.35
CA ALA A 41 2.73 -20.03 -1.07
C ALA A 41 1.87 -21.11 -1.75
N MET A 42 1.95 -22.35 -1.28
CA MET A 42 1.19 -23.49 -1.83
C MET A 42 -0.23 -23.65 -1.25
N SER A 43 -0.66 -22.77 -0.34
CA SER A 43 -1.99 -22.83 0.29
C SER A 43 -2.74 -21.54 0.03
N ILE A 44 -3.94 -21.64 -0.55
CA ILE A 44 -4.77 -20.47 -0.88
C ILE A 44 -5.00 -19.61 0.36
N ASP A 45 -5.47 -20.19 1.46
CA ASP A 45 -5.82 -19.45 2.67
C ASP A 45 -4.59 -18.76 3.28
N LYS A 46 -3.45 -19.46 3.32
CA LYS A 46 -2.22 -18.91 3.91
C LYS A 46 -1.59 -17.85 3.04
N CYS A 47 -1.60 -18.07 1.73
CA CYS A 47 -1.15 -17.10 0.75
C CYS A 47 -2.00 -15.83 0.82
N GLU A 48 -3.33 -15.96 0.86
CA GLU A 48 -4.25 -14.84 1.01
C GLU A 48 -3.98 -14.08 2.31
N GLN A 49 -3.82 -14.80 3.43
CA GLN A 49 -3.49 -14.20 4.71
C GLN A 49 -2.19 -13.40 4.65
N SER A 50 -1.14 -13.95 4.03
CA SER A 50 0.13 -13.24 3.86
C SER A 50 0.00 -11.99 2.99
N VAL A 51 -0.74 -12.07 1.89
CA VAL A 51 -1.02 -10.92 1.02
C VAL A 51 -1.80 -9.85 1.78
N LEU A 52 -2.81 -10.21 2.58
CA LEU A 52 -3.57 -9.26 3.39
C LEU A 52 -2.71 -8.56 4.44
N VAL A 53 -1.82 -9.31 5.10
CA VAL A 53 -0.84 -8.76 6.05
C VAL A 53 0.09 -7.76 5.38
N ALA A 54 0.57 -8.07 4.16
CA ALA A 54 1.41 -7.15 3.37
C ALA A 54 0.64 -5.93 2.83
N ALA A 55 -0.61 -6.13 2.42
CA ALA A 55 -1.42 -5.09 1.80
C ALA A 55 -1.95 -4.07 2.80
N HIS A 56 -2.27 -4.48 4.04
CA HIS A 56 -2.87 -3.58 5.04
C HIS A 56 -2.05 -2.29 5.30
N PRO A 57 -0.73 -2.34 5.59
CA PRO A 57 0.05 -1.12 5.77
C PRO A 57 0.16 -0.30 4.48
N THR A 58 0.27 -0.94 3.31
CA THR A 58 0.27 -0.28 2.00
C THR A 58 -1.00 0.55 1.79
N ILE A 59 -2.17 -0.07 2.01
CA ILE A 59 -3.48 0.56 1.85
C ILE A 59 -3.59 1.76 2.79
N ARG A 60 -3.21 1.58 4.05
CA ARG A 60 -3.27 2.65 5.07
C ARG A 60 -2.39 3.84 4.70
N ASP A 61 -1.15 3.59 4.27
CA ASP A 61 -0.19 4.63 3.89
C ASP A 61 -0.68 5.41 2.66
N ALA A 62 -1.13 4.70 1.62
CA ALA A 62 -1.64 5.30 0.38
C ALA A 62 -2.88 6.18 0.61
N ILE A 63 -3.85 5.69 1.41
CA ILE A 63 -5.06 6.46 1.75
C ILE A 63 -4.69 7.69 2.58
N SER A 64 -3.83 7.54 3.59
CA SER A 64 -3.40 8.64 4.46
C SER A 64 -2.71 9.76 3.66
N LYS A 65 -1.81 9.38 2.76
CA LYS A 65 -1.13 10.31 1.85
C LYS A 65 -2.13 11.02 0.94
N HIS A 66 -3.05 10.29 0.31
CA HIS A 66 -4.06 10.86 -0.57
C HIS A 66 -4.96 11.89 0.14
N LEU A 67 -5.45 11.57 1.34
CA LEU A 67 -6.29 12.48 2.13
C LEU A 67 -5.51 13.72 2.57
N SER A 68 -4.24 13.55 2.93
CA SER A 68 -3.34 14.65 3.27
C SER A 68 -3.13 15.59 2.08
N ASP A 69 -2.94 15.05 0.88
CA ASP A 69 -2.77 15.84 -0.34
C ASP A 69 -4.06 16.57 -0.75
N ILE A 70 -5.23 15.94 -0.58
CA ILE A 70 -6.52 16.60 -0.76
C ILE A 70 -6.67 17.75 0.24
N SER A 71 -6.33 17.53 1.51
CA SER A 71 -6.44 18.54 2.56
C SER A 71 -5.55 19.76 2.25
N LYS A 72 -4.29 19.53 1.86
CA LYS A 72 -3.37 20.59 1.41
C LYS A 72 -3.92 21.35 0.20
N LYS A 73 -4.44 20.65 -0.81
CA LYS A 73 -5.05 21.28 -2.00
C LYS A 73 -6.26 22.14 -1.67
N LYS A 74 -7.11 21.69 -0.73
CA LYS A 74 -8.25 22.50 -0.26
C LYS A 74 -7.78 23.76 0.48
N ARG A 75 -6.79 23.63 1.37
CA ARG A 75 -6.21 24.78 2.09
C ARG A 75 -5.63 25.82 1.13
N LEU A 76 -4.89 25.39 0.11
CA LEU A 76 -4.31 26.29 -0.90
C LEU A 76 -5.36 27.00 -1.75
N LYS A 77 -6.47 26.33 -2.08
CA LYS A 77 -7.59 26.98 -2.79
C LYS A 77 -8.25 28.07 -1.96
N ASN A 78 -8.44 27.85 -0.66
CA ASN A 78 -9.09 28.83 0.21
C ASN A 78 -8.22 30.08 0.40
N VAL A 79 -6.90 29.93 0.57
CA VAL A 79 -5.96 31.05 0.72
C VAL A 79 -5.91 31.95 -0.54
N ASN A 80 -6.08 31.37 -1.73
CA ASN A 80 -6.14 32.16 -2.97
C ASN A 80 -7.49 32.86 -3.18
N GLN A 81 -8.56 32.41 -2.53
CA GLN A 81 -9.89 33.06 -2.61
C GLN A 81 -10.05 34.19 -1.59
N GLU A 82 -9.33 34.16 -0.46
CA GLU A 82 -9.33 35.26 0.53
C GLU A 82 -8.39 36.42 0.15
N LYS A 83 -7.55 36.27 -0.88
CA LYS A 83 -6.62 37.31 -1.38
C LYS A 83 -7.07 37.98 -2.69
N SER A 84 -8.27 37.69 -3.19
CA SER A 84 -8.91 38.36 -4.34
C SER A 84 -10.18 39.04 -3.88
#